data_AF-A0A3D5FA71-F1
#
_entry.id   AF-A0A3D5FA71-F1
#
_cell.length_a   1.000
_cell.length_b   1.000
_cell.length_c   1.000
_cell.angle_alpha   90.00
_cell.angle_beta   90.00
_cell.angle_gamma   90.00
#
_symmetry.space_group_name_H-M   'P 1'
#
loop_
_entity.id
_entity.type
_entity.pdbx_description
1 polymer ?
#
loop_
_entity_poly.entity_id
_entity_poly.type
_entity_poly.pdbx_seq_one_letter_code
_entity_poly.pdbx_strand_id
1 'polypeptide(L)'
;MCEVCEQDCLFFNHQKVAGNLLNWPNIKQGLTPGPYQKMCALSYFQWPLDHLIRRFKYGHPLLAEPLAQWFLRYSAASSGQLPDCLLPVPISPWRFAKRQYHQTLLLADYLGKHLDIPVMPKWAHRRGWQRSQQSLGRRERLRNLKQAYELGSGNFPARVALIDDVVTTGATIATLSRLIHQVAPHTEIMVWALAVTPNKADQALLLPGRQILSNRQA
;
A
#
# COMPACT_ATOMS: atom_id res chain seq x y z
N MET A 1 6.94 16.16 -11.72
CA MET A 1 6.41 15.44 -12.91
C MET A 1 5.58 16.43 -13.71
N CYS A 2 5.44 16.28 -15.03
CA CYS A 2 4.63 17.21 -15.82
C CYS A 2 3.14 16.87 -15.73
N GLU A 3 2.30 17.87 -15.99
CA GLU A 3 0.84 17.78 -15.94
C GLU A 3 0.28 16.72 -16.90
N VAL A 4 0.91 16.53 -18.06
CA VAL A 4 0.50 15.50 -19.03
C VAL A 4 0.65 14.08 -18.45
N CYS A 5 1.79 13.79 -17.79
CA CYS A 5 1.99 12.50 -17.14
C CYS A 5 1.01 12.24 -15.99
N GLU A 6 0.62 13.31 -15.26
CA GLU A 6 -0.38 13.27 -14.19
C GLU A 6 -1.76 12.91 -14.74
N GLN A 7 -2.14 13.52 -15.85
CA GLN A 7 -3.41 13.29 -16.52
C GLN A 7 -3.52 11.88 -17.14
N ASP A 8 -2.41 11.30 -17.59
CA ASP A 8 -2.38 9.94 -18.15
C ASP A 8 -2.41 8.83 -17.10
N CYS A 9 -2.14 9.17 -15.84
CA CYS A 9 -2.34 8.24 -14.75
C CYS A 9 -3.85 8.07 -14.54
N LEU A 10 -4.40 6.96 -15.03
CA LEU A 10 -5.79 6.56 -14.85
C LEU A 10 -6.09 6.34 -13.36
N PHE A 11 -6.31 7.42 -12.62
CA PHE A 11 -6.59 7.41 -11.19
C PHE A 11 -8.03 6.96 -10.92
N PHE A 12 -8.22 6.31 -9.77
CA PHE A 12 -9.53 5.90 -9.31
C PHE A 12 -10.40 7.13 -9.00
N ASN A 13 -11.64 7.08 -9.44
CA ASN A 13 -12.72 7.93 -8.98
C ASN A 13 -13.14 7.43 -7.60
N HIS A 14 -12.62 8.07 -6.56
CA HIS A 14 -12.92 7.70 -5.19
C HIS A 14 -14.36 8.00 -4.77
N GLN A 15 -15.12 8.83 -5.50
CA GLN A 15 -16.54 9.06 -5.21
C GLN A 15 -17.37 7.80 -5.51
N LYS A 16 -17.05 7.07 -6.59
CA LYS A 16 -17.73 5.81 -6.97
C LYS A 16 -17.63 4.72 -5.90
N VAL A 17 -16.68 4.83 -4.97
CA VAL A 17 -16.41 3.85 -3.92
C VAL A 17 -16.50 4.46 -2.52
N ALA A 18 -17.09 5.66 -2.38
CA ALA A 18 -17.24 6.39 -1.13
C ALA A 18 -15.92 6.53 -0.34
N GLY A 19 -14.82 6.80 -1.04
CA GLY A 19 -13.49 6.98 -0.47
C GLY A 19 -12.80 5.69 -0.01
N ASN A 20 -13.44 4.52 -0.09
CA ASN A 20 -12.89 3.25 0.37
C ASN A 20 -12.88 2.21 -0.76
N LEU A 21 -11.70 1.87 -1.28
CA LEU A 21 -11.55 0.89 -2.36
C LEU A 21 -12.03 -0.52 -1.99
N LEU A 22 -12.20 -0.83 -0.70
CA LEU A 22 -12.82 -2.09 -0.27
C LEU A 22 -14.31 -2.18 -0.61
N ASN A 23 -14.95 -1.08 -0.99
CA ASN A 23 -16.32 -1.07 -1.50
C ASN A 23 -16.39 -1.53 -2.96
N TRP A 24 -15.26 -1.63 -3.67
CA TRP A 24 -15.22 -2.17 -5.03
C TRP A 24 -15.05 -3.70 -5.00
N PRO A 25 -16.01 -4.49 -5.53
CA PRO A 25 -16.00 -5.94 -5.41
C PRO A 25 -14.72 -6.60 -5.94
N ASN A 26 -14.20 -6.14 -7.09
CA ASN A 26 -13.05 -6.79 -7.71
C ASN A 26 -11.75 -6.55 -6.91
N ILE A 27 -11.58 -5.35 -6.35
CA ILE A 27 -10.45 -5.05 -5.45
C ILE A 27 -10.60 -5.88 -4.17
N LYS A 28 -11.78 -5.85 -3.53
CA LYS A 28 -12.02 -6.59 -2.28
C LYS A 28 -11.77 -8.09 -2.44
N GLN A 29 -12.24 -8.71 -3.51
CA GLN A 29 -12.06 -10.14 -3.80
C GLN A 29 -10.61 -10.50 -4.16
N GLY A 30 -9.86 -9.58 -4.75
CA GLY A 30 -8.45 -9.76 -5.09
C GLY A 30 -7.50 -9.72 -3.88
N LEU A 31 -7.97 -9.21 -2.75
CA LEU A 31 -7.17 -9.01 -1.54
C LEU A 31 -7.35 -10.15 -0.52
N THR A 32 -6.27 -10.45 0.19
CA THR A 32 -6.25 -11.40 1.29
C THR A 32 -7.06 -10.82 2.46
N PRO A 33 -8.15 -11.45 2.91
CA PRO A 33 -8.96 -10.89 4.00
C PRO A 33 -8.15 -10.69 5.29
N GLY A 34 -8.37 -9.56 5.97
CA GLY A 34 -7.74 -9.23 7.22
C GLY A 34 -8.50 -8.11 7.96
N PRO A 35 -8.13 -7.82 9.22
CA PRO A 35 -8.79 -6.80 10.03
C PRO A 35 -8.30 -5.40 9.65
N TYR A 36 -8.63 -4.96 8.45
CA TYR A 36 -8.40 -3.59 7.96
C TYR A 36 -9.69 -3.08 7.31
N GLN A 37 -10.06 -1.85 7.63
CA GLN A 37 -11.41 -1.34 7.37
C GLN A 37 -11.46 -0.40 6.16
N LYS A 38 -10.33 0.25 5.83
CA LYS A 38 -10.24 1.23 4.76
C LYS A 38 -9.04 0.96 3.86
N MET A 39 -9.22 1.19 2.57
CA MET A 39 -8.13 1.16 1.60
C MET A 39 -8.22 2.34 0.64
N CYS A 40 -7.10 3.03 0.45
CA CYS A 40 -6.91 4.11 -0.50
C CYS A 40 -5.68 3.81 -1.37
N ALA A 41 -5.83 3.98 -2.67
CA ALA A 41 -4.74 3.95 -3.63
C ALA A 41 -5.03 4.81 -4.84
N LEU A 42 -4.00 5.22 -5.59
CA LEU A 42 -4.17 6.10 -6.74
C LEU A 42 -4.82 5.37 -7.91
N SER A 43 -4.32 4.19 -8.28
CA SER A 43 -4.81 3.45 -9.45
C SER A 43 -4.50 1.96 -9.36
N TYR A 44 -4.89 1.22 -10.39
CA TYR A 44 -4.29 -0.08 -10.65
C TYR A 44 -2.79 0.07 -10.97
N PHE A 45 -2.01 -0.96 -10.65
CA PHE A 45 -0.59 -1.06 -10.99
C PHE A 45 -0.45 -1.38 -12.48
N GLN A 46 -0.52 -0.32 -13.29
CA GLN A 46 -0.45 -0.36 -14.75
C GLN A 46 0.24 0.90 -15.28
N TRP A 47 0.53 0.90 -16.57
CA TRP A 47 1.08 2.06 -17.25
C TRP A 47 0.14 3.28 -17.14
N PRO A 48 0.66 4.51 -16.92
CA PRO A 48 2.08 4.86 -16.74
C PRO A 48 2.59 4.77 -15.29
N LEU A 49 1.69 4.63 -14.30
CA LEU A 49 2.06 4.68 -12.88
C LEU A 49 3.00 3.53 -12.48
N ASP A 50 2.84 2.34 -13.06
CA ASP A 50 3.69 1.19 -12.76
C ASP A 50 5.16 1.43 -13.10
N HIS A 51 5.44 2.17 -14.18
CA HIS A 51 6.77 2.57 -14.61
C HIS A 51 7.37 3.56 -13.60
N LEU A 52 6.60 4.55 -13.17
CA LEU A 52 7.03 5.51 -12.14
C LEU A 52 7.33 4.81 -10.82
N ILE A 53 6.46 3.91 -10.37
CA ILE A 53 6.67 3.13 -9.15
C ILE A 53 7.89 2.20 -9.30
N ARG A 54 8.14 1.60 -10.48
CA ARG A 54 9.35 0.80 -10.72
C ARG A 54 10.62 1.65 -10.62
N ARG A 55 10.64 2.86 -11.17
CA ARG A 55 11.76 3.80 -11.02
C ARG A 55 11.93 4.25 -9.56
N PHE A 56 10.82 4.49 -8.87
CA PHE A 56 10.83 4.81 -7.44
C PHE A 56 11.30 3.63 -6.58
N LYS A 57 11.17 2.39 -7.03
CA LYS A 57 11.74 1.22 -6.33
C LYS A 57 13.24 1.06 -6.57
N TYR A 58 13.78 1.62 -7.65
CA TYR A 58 15.14 1.36 -8.09
C TYR A 58 15.79 2.62 -8.67
N GLY A 59 16.62 3.27 -7.85
CA GLY A 59 17.51 4.36 -8.30
C GLY A 59 16.93 5.78 -8.29
N HIS A 60 15.63 5.98 -8.03
CA HIS A 60 15.04 7.34 -8.04
C HIS A 60 14.24 7.66 -6.76
N PRO A 61 14.89 7.80 -5.59
CA PRO A 61 14.21 8.09 -4.32
C PRO A 61 13.50 9.46 -4.32
N LEU A 62 13.96 10.41 -5.14
CA LEU A 62 13.33 11.73 -5.31
C LEU A 62 11.91 11.66 -5.90
N LEU A 63 11.49 10.51 -6.45
CA LEU A 63 10.10 10.31 -6.88
C LEU A 63 9.13 10.17 -5.69
N ALA A 64 9.62 9.98 -4.47
CA ALA A 64 8.76 9.88 -3.27
C ALA A 64 7.88 11.12 -3.09
N GLU A 65 8.44 12.32 -3.22
CA GLU A 65 7.73 13.58 -3.04
C GLU A 65 6.59 13.77 -4.06
N PRO A 66 6.84 13.74 -5.38
CA PRO A 66 5.75 13.95 -6.34
C PRO A 66 4.73 12.81 -6.32
N LEU A 67 5.12 11.57 -5.97
CA LEU A 67 4.15 10.47 -5.76
C LEU A 67 3.30 10.69 -4.50
N ALA A 68 3.88 11.22 -3.42
CA ALA A 68 3.13 11.61 -2.22
C ALA A 68 2.16 12.76 -2.52
N GLN A 69 2.59 13.79 -3.26
CA GLN A 69 1.73 14.89 -3.69
C GLN A 69 0.55 14.41 -4.53
N TRP A 70 0.79 13.50 -5.48
CA TRP A 70 -0.29 12.87 -6.24
C TRP A 70 -1.22 12.07 -5.35
N PHE A 71 -0.69 11.26 -4.41
CA PHE A 71 -1.50 10.52 -3.45
C PHE A 71 -2.42 11.44 -2.64
N LEU A 72 -1.89 12.55 -2.11
CA LEU A 72 -2.66 13.53 -1.34
C LEU A 72 -3.74 14.24 -2.16
N ARG A 73 -3.46 14.49 -3.44
CA ARG A 73 -4.36 15.20 -4.36
C ARG A 73 -5.48 14.32 -4.92
N TYR A 74 -5.16 13.08 -5.30
CA TYR A 74 -6.06 12.25 -6.09
C TYR A 74 -6.64 11.07 -5.34
N SER A 75 -6.05 10.67 -4.22
CA SER A 75 -6.70 9.68 -3.36
C SER A 75 -7.73 10.34 -2.44
N ALA A 76 -8.66 9.55 -1.91
CA ALA A 76 -9.58 10.01 -0.86
C ALA A 76 -8.99 9.93 0.56
N ALA A 77 -7.68 9.70 0.70
CA ALA A 77 -7.04 9.53 2.01
C ALA A 77 -7.20 10.76 2.93
N SER A 78 -7.19 11.96 2.34
CA SER A 78 -7.32 13.24 3.03
C SER A 78 -8.76 13.72 3.20
N SER A 79 -9.74 13.06 2.56
CA SER A 79 -11.14 13.49 2.54
C SER A 79 -11.97 12.94 3.70
N GLY A 80 -11.39 12.07 4.52
CA GLY A 80 -12.06 11.42 5.64
C GLY A 80 -11.31 11.59 6.95
N GLN A 81 -11.59 10.70 7.90
CA GLN A 81 -10.84 10.60 9.14
C GLN A 81 -9.39 10.21 8.85
N LEU A 82 -8.46 11.11 9.17
CA LEU A 82 -7.02 10.85 9.09
C LEU A 82 -6.59 9.82 10.13
N PRO A 83 -5.55 9.01 9.85
CA PRO A 83 -4.93 8.15 10.84
C PRO A 83 -4.18 8.97 11.89
N ASP A 84 -4.04 8.44 13.09
CA ASP A 84 -3.26 9.07 14.16
C ASP A 84 -1.75 8.83 13.97
N CYS A 85 -1.37 7.79 13.21
CA CYS A 85 0.01 7.56 12.79
C CYS A 85 0.11 6.80 11.46
N LEU A 86 1.24 6.98 10.77
CA LEU A 86 1.62 6.23 9.58
C LEU A 86 2.62 5.13 9.94
N LEU A 87 2.31 3.88 9.59
CA LEU A 87 3.20 2.74 9.77
C LEU A 87 3.68 2.23 8.40
N PRO A 88 4.92 2.54 7.99
CA PRO A 88 5.45 2.05 6.73
C PRO A 88 5.64 0.53 6.77
N VAL A 89 5.15 -0.18 5.74
CA VAL A 89 5.34 -1.62 5.61
C VAL A 89 6.84 -1.95 5.55
N PRO A 90 7.34 -2.85 6.43
CA PRO A 90 8.77 -3.15 6.50
C PRO A 90 9.32 -3.81 5.24
N ILE A 91 10.42 -3.26 4.73
CA ILE A 91 11.19 -3.85 3.63
C ILE A 91 12.03 -5.04 4.15
N SER A 92 12.36 -6.01 3.29
CA SER A 92 13.33 -7.05 3.67
C SER A 92 14.76 -6.50 3.64
N PRO A 93 15.68 -7.02 4.49
CA PRO A 93 17.09 -6.60 4.48
C PRO A 93 17.75 -6.73 3.11
N TRP A 94 17.46 -7.81 2.37
CA TRP A 94 17.97 -7.99 1.01
C TRP A 94 17.47 -6.93 0.02
N ARG A 95 16.18 -6.55 0.10
CA ARG A 95 15.63 -5.49 -0.75
C ARG A 95 16.20 -4.13 -0.34
N PHE A 96 16.39 -3.88 0.95
CA PHE A 96 17.05 -2.66 1.44
C PHE A 96 18.47 -2.56 0.91
N ALA A 97 19.27 -3.63 1.02
CA ALA A 97 20.63 -3.67 0.49
C ALA A 97 20.67 -3.42 -1.03
N LYS A 98 19.74 -4.01 -1.79
CA LYS A 98 19.67 -3.82 -3.24
C LYS A 98 19.22 -2.42 -3.65
N ARG A 99 18.28 -1.82 -2.91
CA ARG A 99 17.66 -0.53 -3.25
C ARG A 99 18.38 0.66 -2.64
N GLN A 100 19.14 0.44 -1.56
CA GLN A 100 19.85 1.45 -0.76
C GLN A 100 18.95 2.45 -0.02
N TYR A 101 17.63 2.30 -0.09
CA TYR A 101 16.66 3.08 0.68
C TYR A 101 15.36 2.30 0.93
N HIS A 102 14.58 2.77 1.90
CA HIS A 102 13.29 2.21 2.30
C HIS A 102 12.16 3.00 1.64
N GLN A 103 11.74 2.61 0.42
CA GLN A 103 10.83 3.40 -0.41
C GLN A 103 9.50 3.73 0.29
N THR A 104 8.95 2.77 1.02
CA THR A 104 7.70 2.95 1.77
C THR A 104 7.85 3.92 2.94
N LEU A 105 9.05 4.03 3.52
CA LEU A 105 9.33 4.97 4.60
C LEU A 105 9.47 6.37 4.02
N LEU A 106 10.22 6.53 2.92
CA LEU A 106 10.30 7.82 2.22
C LEU A 106 8.91 8.34 1.84
N LEU A 107 8.06 7.47 1.29
CA LEU A 107 6.67 7.84 0.98
C LEU A 107 5.90 8.27 2.23
N ALA A 108 6.01 7.50 3.32
CA ALA A 108 5.37 7.83 4.60
C ALA A 108 5.88 9.15 5.20
N ASP A 109 7.17 9.45 5.10
CA ASP A 109 7.77 10.68 5.60
C ASP A 109 7.22 11.92 4.88
N TYR A 110 7.09 11.87 3.55
CA TYR A 110 6.47 12.96 2.79
C TYR A 110 4.99 13.13 3.14
N LEU A 111 4.23 12.02 3.22
CA LEU A 111 2.82 12.06 3.62
C LEU A 111 2.64 12.62 5.03
N GLY A 112 3.44 12.16 5.99
CA GLY A 112 3.40 12.58 7.39
C GLY A 112 3.73 14.05 7.56
N LYS A 113 4.75 14.56 6.84
CA LYS A 113 5.08 16.00 6.83
C LYS A 113 3.94 16.87 6.31
N HIS A 114 3.27 16.45 5.23
CA HIS A 114 2.20 17.24 4.63
C HIS A 114 0.88 17.20 5.41
N LEU A 115 0.62 16.09 6.12
CA LEU A 115 -0.61 15.89 6.89
C LEU A 115 -0.46 16.17 8.39
N ASP A 116 0.75 16.49 8.85
CA ASP A 116 1.11 16.58 10.27
C ASP A 116 0.79 15.28 11.06
N ILE A 117 1.15 14.13 10.48
CA ILE A 117 0.92 12.80 11.06
C ILE A 117 2.26 12.13 11.37
N PRO A 118 2.48 11.64 12.61
CA PRO A 118 3.72 10.98 12.99
C PRO A 118 3.93 9.66 12.24
N VAL A 119 5.18 9.39 11.85
CA VAL A 119 5.60 8.16 11.17
C VAL A 119 6.29 7.23 12.16
N MET A 120 5.85 5.97 12.24
CA MET A 120 6.29 4.99 13.24
C MET A 120 7.08 3.82 12.61
N PRO A 121 8.27 4.03 12.01
CA PRO A 121 8.99 2.98 11.28
C PRO A 121 9.49 1.82 12.14
N LYS A 122 9.56 2.01 13.46
CA LYS A 122 10.03 1.00 14.43
C LYS A 122 8.91 0.15 15.03
N TRP A 123 7.65 0.36 14.64
CA TRP A 123 6.53 -0.41 15.19
C TRP A 123 6.27 -1.72 14.47
N ALA A 124 6.89 -1.93 13.30
CA ALA A 124 6.87 -3.21 12.63
C ALA A 124 8.25 -3.51 12.05
N HIS A 125 8.64 -4.78 12.15
CA HIS A 125 9.88 -5.29 11.61
C HIS A 125 9.60 -6.51 10.76
N ARG A 126 10.40 -6.68 9.70
CA ARG A 126 10.44 -7.93 8.97
C ARG A 126 11.54 -8.80 9.56
N ARG A 127 11.17 -9.97 10.08
CA ARG A 127 12.16 -10.98 10.51
C ARG A 127 13.04 -11.35 9.31
N GLY A 128 14.35 -11.47 9.58
CA GLY A 128 15.34 -11.86 8.59
C GLY A 128 14.99 -13.19 7.91
N TRP A 129 15.64 -13.48 6.78
CA TRP A 129 15.42 -14.72 6.03
C TRP A 129 15.83 -15.92 6.89
N GLN A 130 14.87 -16.61 7.52
CA GLN A 130 15.08 -18.02 7.84
C GLN A 130 15.15 -18.77 6.51
N ARG A 131 16.32 -19.35 6.21
CA ARG A 131 16.57 -20.14 4.99
C ARG A 131 15.36 -21.02 4.71
N SER A 132 14.65 -20.72 3.63
CA SER A 132 13.63 -21.63 3.11
C SER A 132 14.36 -22.88 2.63
N GLN A 133 14.26 -23.98 3.38
CA GLN A 133 14.48 -25.32 2.82
C GLN A 133 13.59 -25.46 1.58
N GLN A 134 14.18 -25.92 0.48
CA GLN A 134 13.71 -25.75 -0.90
C GLN A 134 12.43 -26.54 -1.28
N SER A 135 11.55 -26.89 -0.34
CA SER A 135 10.43 -27.80 -0.60
C SER A 135 9.09 -27.40 0.06
N LEU A 136 8.83 -26.10 0.27
CA LEU A 136 7.64 -25.68 1.01
C LEU A 136 6.45 -25.31 0.09
N GLY A 137 5.35 -26.05 0.26
CA GLY A 137 4.09 -25.87 -0.48
C GLY A 137 3.32 -24.59 -0.11
N ARG A 138 2.19 -24.33 -0.80
CA ARG A 138 1.35 -23.12 -0.60
C ARG A 138 0.93 -22.89 0.86
N ARG A 139 0.65 -23.95 1.63
CA ARG A 139 0.28 -23.88 3.06
C ARG A 139 1.45 -23.43 3.95
N GLU A 140 2.68 -23.79 3.62
CA GLU A 140 3.87 -23.38 4.36
C GLU A 140 4.31 -21.97 4.03
N ARG A 141 4.12 -21.52 2.79
CA ARG A 141 4.28 -20.10 2.46
C ARG A 141 3.35 -19.20 3.29
N LEU A 142 2.12 -19.66 3.55
CA LEU A 142 1.17 -18.97 4.42
C LEU A 142 1.57 -19.01 5.91
N ARG A 143 2.17 -20.11 6.40
CA ARG A 143 2.76 -20.16 7.76
C ARG A 143 3.98 -19.26 7.90
N ASN A 144 4.89 -19.29 6.92
CA ASN A 144 6.10 -18.47 6.92
C ASN A 144 5.78 -16.97 6.86
N LEU A 145 4.67 -16.58 6.21
CA LEU A 145 4.19 -15.20 6.25
C LEU A 145 3.76 -14.76 7.65
N LYS A 146 3.11 -15.62 8.45
CA LYS A 146 2.76 -15.31 9.85
C LYS A 146 4.00 -15.09 10.73
N GLN A 147 5.13 -15.70 10.38
CA GLN A 147 6.42 -15.53 11.05
C GLN A 147 7.35 -14.52 10.35
N ALA A 148 6.91 -13.87 9.28
CA ALA A 148 7.76 -12.93 8.54
C ALA A 148 7.82 -11.54 9.19
N TYR A 149 6.86 -11.19 10.05
CA TYR A 149 6.79 -9.88 10.68
C TYR A 149 6.66 -10.00 12.20
N GLU A 150 7.15 -8.96 12.88
CA GLU A 150 7.03 -8.73 14.32
C GLU A 150 6.63 -7.29 14.54
N LEU A 151 5.87 -7.04 15.61
CA LEU A 151 5.59 -5.69 16.05
C LEU A 151 6.65 -5.26 17.08
N GLY A 152 7.07 -4.01 16.99
CA GLY A 152 7.88 -3.38 18.03
C GLY A 152 7.04 -3.07 19.27
N SER A 153 7.68 -2.59 20.33
CA SER A 153 6.99 -2.01 21.47
C SER A 153 6.33 -0.70 21.06
N GLY A 154 5.00 -0.70 20.98
CA GLY A 154 4.20 0.47 20.66
C GLY A 154 2.80 0.34 21.23
N ASN A 155 2.29 1.44 21.79
CA ASN A 155 0.86 1.55 22.10
C ASN A 155 0.16 2.05 20.83
N PHE A 156 -0.50 1.16 20.11
CA PHE A 156 -1.17 1.53 18.87
C PHE A 156 -2.33 2.51 19.17
N PRO A 157 -2.45 3.62 18.42
CA PRO A 157 -3.50 4.59 18.62
C PRO A 157 -4.84 4.06 18.08
N ALA A 158 -5.87 4.91 18.10
CA ALA A 158 -7.19 4.55 17.60
C ALA A 158 -7.17 4.24 16.10
N ARG A 159 -6.33 4.92 15.30
CA ARG A 159 -6.28 4.76 13.83
C ARG A 159 -4.84 4.70 13.34
N VAL A 160 -4.52 3.67 12.56
CA VAL A 160 -3.19 3.44 11.98
C VAL A 160 -3.33 3.25 10.48
N ALA A 161 -2.56 4.00 9.68
CA ALA A 161 -2.44 3.72 8.25
C ALA A 161 -1.17 2.92 7.96
N LEU A 162 -1.35 1.72 7.41
CA LEU A 162 -0.26 0.95 6.80
C LEU A 162 0.06 1.56 5.43
N ILE A 163 1.30 2.01 5.25
CA ILE A 163 1.77 2.60 3.99
C ILE A 163 2.46 1.52 3.17
N ASP A 164 2.16 1.40 1.88
CA ASP A 164 2.89 0.54 0.93
C ASP A 164 3.04 1.23 -0.43
N ASP A 165 3.93 0.74 -1.29
CA ASP A 165 4.00 1.23 -2.67
C ASP A 165 2.95 0.55 -3.57
N VAL A 166 2.86 -0.77 -3.53
CA VAL A 166 1.97 -1.58 -4.36
C VAL A 166 1.40 -2.72 -3.55
N VAL A 167 0.08 -2.74 -3.44
CA VAL A 167 -0.65 -3.86 -2.87
C VAL A 167 -0.94 -4.88 -3.96
N THR A 168 -0.33 -6.05 -3.86
CA THR A 168 -0.57 -7.16 -4.80
C THR A 168 -1.77 -8.00 -4.36
N THR A 169 -1.53 -9.04 -3.56
CA THR A 169 -2.58 -9.87 -2.96
C THR A 169 -3.04 -9.36 -1.60
N GLY A 170 -2.46 -8.27 -1.08
CA GLY A 170 -2.73 -7.81 0.28
C GLY A 170 -2.19 -8.72 1.39
N ALA A 171 -1.40 -9.77 1.08
CA ALA A 171 -0.94 -10.73 2.08
C ALA A 171 -0.09 -10.09 3.19
N THR A 172 0.80 -9.14 2.85
CA THR A 172 1.60 -8.40 3.84
C THR A 172 0.71 -7.56 4.75
N ILE A 173 -0.20 -6.79 4.16
CA ILE A 173 -1.17 -5.96 4.88
C ILE A 173 -2.00 -6.82 5.82
N ALA A 174 -2.62 -7.89 5.33
CA ALA A 174 -3.43 -8.79 6.15
C ALA A 174 -2.64 -9.43 7.30
N THR A 175 -1.35 -9.73 7.11
CA THR A 175 -0.51 -10.22 8.20
C THR A 175 -0.24 -9.15 9.25
N LEU A 176 0.19 -7.95 8.84
CA LEU A 176 0.45 -6.83 9.76
C LEU A 176 -0.83 -6.43 10.50
N SER A 177 -1.95 -6.31 9.80
CA SER A 177 -3.24 -6.00 10.41
C SER A 177 -3.64 -7.03 11.46
N ARG A 178 -3.44 -8.33 11.20
CA ARG A 178 -3.74 -9.37 12.22
C ARG A 178 -2.83 -9.27 13.44
N LEU A 179 -1.54 -8.98 13.25
CA LEU A 179 -0.62 -8.79 14.38
C LEU A 179 -1.04 -7.58 15.23
N ILE A 180 -1.39 -6.45 14.59
CA ILE A 180 -1.83 -5.24 15.29
C ILE A 180 -3.13 -5.52 16.04
N HIS A 181 -4.11 -6.15 15.38
CA HIS A 181 -5.40 -6.46 15.98
C HIS A 181 -5.31 -7.42 17.18
N GLN A 182 -4.29 -8.29 17.22
CA GLN A 182 -4.04 -9.17 18.38
C GLN A 182 -3.63 -8.41 19.64
N VAL A 183 -2.92 -7.29 19.50
CA VAL A 183 -2.41 -6.49 20.64
C VAL A 183 -3.25 -5.23 20.89
N ALA A 184 -3.95 -4.75 19.87
CA ALA A 184 -4.78 -3.55 19.89
C ALA A 184 -6.07 -3.79 19.07
N PRO A 185 -7.03 -4.56 19.62
CA PRO A 185 -8.23 -4.98 18.89
C PRO A 185 -9.15 -3.84 18.48
N HIS A 186 -9.06 -2.70 19.16
CA HIS A 186 -9.87 -1.50 18.90
C HIS A 186 -9.25 -0.54 17.88
N THR A 187 -7.99 -0.77 17.47
CA THR A 187 -7.33 0.06 16.47
C THR A 187 -7.97 -0.17 15.10
N GLU A 188 -8.48 0.91 14.50
CA GLU A 188 -8.86 0.93 13.09
C GLU A 188 -7.60 0.93 12.23
N ILE A 189 -7.54 0.00 11.27
CA ILE A 189 -6.41 -0.18 10.38
C ILE A 189 -6.82 0.23 8.96
N MET A 190 -6.16 1.26 8.47
CA MET A 190 -6.30 1.80 7.13
C MET A 190 -5.11 1.35 6.27
N VAL A 191 -5.30 1.29 4.96
CA VAL A 191 -4.26 0.90 4.01
C VAL A 191 -4.11 1.99 2.97
N TRP A 192 -2.93 2.60 2.90
CA TRP A 192 -2.60 3.62 1.91
C TRP A 192 -1.50 3.09 1.01
N ALA A 193 -1.75 3.07 -0.30
CA ALA A 193 -0.75 2.62 -1.26
C ALA A 193 -0.75 3.46 -2.53
N LEU A 194 0.34 3.46 -3.30
CA LEU A 194 0.32 4.13 -4.59
C LEU A 194 -0.54 3.34 -5.59
N ALA A 195 -0.45 2.01 -5.61
CA ALA A 195 -1.21 1.20 -6.57
C ALA A 195 -1.71 -0.14 -6.02
N VAL A 196 -2.72 -0.70 -6.68
CA VAL A 196 -3.24 -2.06 -6.43
C VAL A 196 -3.04 -2.92 -7.67
N THR A 197 -2.56 -4.15 -7.53
CA THR A 197 -2.48 -5.06 -8.67
C THR A 197 -3.88 -5.54 -9.05
N PRO A 198 -4.29 -5.42 -10.31
CA PRO A 198 -5.58 -5.92 -10.76
C PRO A 198 -5.67 -7.45 -10.59
N ASN A 199 -6.84 -7.94 -10.19
CA ASN A 199 -7.12 -9.36 -10.22
C ASN A 199 -7.28 -9.83 -11.68
N LYS A 200 -7.44 -11.14 -11.92
CA LYS A 200 -7.60 -11.68 -13.29
C LYS A 200 -8.81 -11.08 -14.04
N ALA A 201 -9.91 -10.79 -13.35
CA ALA A 201 -11.10 -10.20 -13.96
C ALA A 201 -10.86 -8.74 -14.36
N ASP A 202 -10.18 -7.96 -13.52
CA ASP A 202 -9.81 -6.57 -13.84
C ASP A 202 -8.72 -6.50 -14.91
N GLN A 203 -7.78 -7.45 -14.95
CA GLN A 203 -6.74 -7.49 -16.00
C GLN A 203 -7.32 -7.53 -17.41
N ALA A 204 -8.46 -8.19 -17.61
CA ALA A 204 -9.17 -8.22 -18.90
C ALA A 204 -9.82 -6.86 -19.26
N LEU A 205 -10.03 -5.99 -18.27
CA LEU A 205 -10.71 -4.70 -18.39
C LEU A 205 -9.72 -3.52 -18.49
N LEU A 206 -8.44 -3.77 -18.23
CA LEU A 206 -7.34 -2.81 -18.32
C LEU A 206 -6.72 -2.77 -19.72
N LEU A 207 -7.58 -2.60 -20.73
CA LEU A 207 -7.12 -2.26 -22.08
C LEU A 207 -6.53 -0.83 -22.09
N PRO A 208 -5.56 -0.53 -22.98
CA PRO A 208 -5.06 0.83 -23.14
C PRO A 208 -6.23 1.81 -23.35
N GLY A 209 -6.34 2.82 -22.48
CA GLY A 209 -7.38 3.85 -22.55
C GLY A 209 -8.70 3.53 -21.84
N ARG A 210 -8.88 2.37 -21.18
CA ARG A 210 -10.11 2.07 -20.43
C ARG A 210 -9.81 1.70 -18.97
N GLN A 211 -10.45 2.41 -18.05
CA GLN A 211 -10.55 2.03 -16.64
C GLN A 211 -11.98 2.27 -16.14
N ILE A 212 -12.64 1.22 -15.67
CA ILE A 212 -14.02 1.24 -15.13
C ILE A 212 -14.15 2.20 -13.94
N LEU A 213 -13.08 2.29 -13.15
CA LEU A 213 -13.03 3.14 -11.98
C LEU A 213 -12.46 4.53 -12.25
N SER A 214 -12.07 4.90 -13.46
CA SER A 214 -11.49 6.24 -13.69
C SER A 214 -12.56 7.32 -13.91
N ASN A 215 -12.14 8.59 -13.79
CA ASN A 215 -12.91 9.76 -14.21
C ASN A 215 -12.96 9.95 -15.72
N ARG A 216 -12.08 9.29 -16.48
CA ARG A 216 -12.07 9.36 -17.94
C ARG A 216 -13.13 8.38 -18.47
N GLN A 217 -14.19 8.91 -19.07
CA GLN A 217 -15.03 8.13 -19.98
C GLN A 217 -14.18 7.77 -21.21
N ALA A 218 -14.41 6.57 -21.74
CA ALA A 218 -13.73 6.05 -22.92
C ALA A 218 -13.94 6.93 -24.15
#